data_AF-A0A4Q3YWF8-F1
#
_entry.id   AF-A0A4Q3YWF8-F1
#
_cell.length_a   1.000
_cell.length_b   1.000
_cell.length_c   1.000
_cell.angle_alpha   90.00
_cell.angle_beta   90.00
_cell.angle_gamma   90.00
#
_symmetry.space_group_name_H-M   'P 1'
#
loop_
_entity.id
_entity.type
_entity.pdbx_description
1 polymer ?
#
loop_
_entity_poly.entity_id
_entity_poly.type
_entity_poly.pdbx_seq_one_letter_code
_entity_poly.pdbx_strand_id
1 'polypeptide(L)'
;MIARLACAAVIAACTLPPAPATAQCRMASIGAGCATAPIRRVSPPDPGPPPVDIGEILDRGRYSMLMNAGYYGLPLPQDGWVYFRIERDIYRVDYRTMEVLERATAEAARNWP
;
A
#
# COMPACT_ATOMS: atom_id res chain seq x y z
N MET A 1 68.76 -30.35 16.92
CA MET A 1 68.44 -29.00 17.44
C MET A 1 67.64 -28.29 16.35
N ILE A 2 66.31 -28.19 16.46
CA ILE A 2 65.57 -27.06 17.08
C ILE A 2 65.90 -25.77 16.30
N ALA A 3 65.00 -25.00 15.68
CA ALA A 3 63.56 -25.03 15.58
C ALA A 3 63.10 -24.11 14.42
N ARG A 4 61.92 -24.43 13.88
CA ARG A 4 60.87 -23.55 13.36
C ARG A 4 61.19 -22.04 13.28
N LEU A 5 61.29 -21.51 12.05
CA LEU A 5 60.87 -20.14 11.73
C LEU A 5 59.90 -20.23 10.55
N ALA A 6 58.61 -20.25 10.85
CA ALA A 6 57.75 -19.06 10.87
C ALA A 6 57.23 -18.75 9.46
N CYS A 7 56.22 -19.54 9.09
CA CYS A 7 55.27 -19.27 8.03
C CYS A 7 54.51 -17.98 8.42
N ALA A 8 54.95 -16.84 7.89
CA ALA A 8 54.35 -15.55 8.20
C ALA A 8 54.43 -14.63 6.97
N ALA A 9 53.75 -15.01 5.89
CA ALA A 9 53.41 -14.10 4.82
C ALA A 9 52.17 -14.64 4.10
N VAL A 10 51.28 -13.73 3.70
CA VAL A 10 50.07 -13.97 2.91
C VAL A 10 48.78 -14.23 3.72
N ILE A 11 48.43 -13.30 4.60
CA ILE A 11 47.02 -12.92 4.84
C ILE A 11 46.94 -11.39 4.85
N ALA A 12 47.12 -10.76 3.69
CA ALA A 12 47.06 -9.30 3.58
C ALA A 12 46.45 -8.82 2.25
N ALA A 13 45.49 -9.57 1.71
CA ALA A 13 44.83 -9.18 0.47
C ALA A 13 43.37 -9.68 0.43
N CYS A 14 42.50 -9.18 1.33
CA CYS A 14 41.05 -9.29 1.14
C CYS A 14 40.21 -8.31 1.99
N THR A 15 40.76 -7.17 2.42
CA THR A 15 39.98 -6.11 3.08
C THR A 15 39.94 -4.85 2.21
N LEU A 16 39.50 -5.00 0.96
CA LEU A 16 39.05 -3.85 0.17
C LEU A 16 37.61 -3.52 0.61
N PRO A 17 37.34 -2.30 1.12
CA PRO A 17 35.97 -1.87 1.35
C PRO A 17 35.21 -1.84 0.01
N PRO A 18 33.91 -2.21 -0.02
CA PRO A 18 33.12 -2.08 -1.23
C PRO A 18 33.12 -0.61 -1.67
N ALA A 19 33.55 -0.35 -2.90
CA ALA A 19 33.41 0.97 -3.51
C ALA A 19 31.93 1.36 -3.48
N PRO A 20 31.56 2.61 -3.11
CA PRO A 20 30.19 3.06 -3.25
C PRO A 20 29.83 2.97 -4.74
N ALA A 21 28.85 2.13 -5.05
CA ALA A 21 28.28 2.06 -6.39
C ALA A 21 27.64 3.43 -6.68
N THR A 22 28.35 4.27 -7.42
CA THR A 22 27.79 5.53 -7.92
C THR A 22 26.87 5.17 -9.07
N ALA A 23 25.56 5.12 -8.81
CA ALA A 23 24.58 5.11 -9.87
C ALA A 23 24.73 6.42 -10.65
N GLN A 24 25.43 6.39 -11.78
CA GLN A 24 25.56 7.54 -12.67
C GLN A 24 24.22 7.78 -13.36
N CYS A 25 23.45 8.72 -12.82
CA CYS A 25 22.26 9.24 -13.47
C CYS A 25 22.69 9.90 -14.78
N ARG A 26 22.32 9.30 -15.92
CA ARG A 26 22.60 9.80 -17.28
C ARG A 26 21.99 11.18 -17.61
N MET A 27 21.34 11.83 -16.65
CA MET A 27 20.68 13.14 -16.80
C MET A 27 21.41 14.29 -16.11
N ALA A 28 22.63 14.10 -15.59
CA ALA A 28 23.41 15.19 -15.00
C ALA A 28 24.03 16.10 -16.08
N SER A 29 23.21 16.91 -16.76
CA SER A 29 23.65 18.06 -17.55
C SER A 29 23.68 19.33 -16.68
N ILE A 30 24.52 20.30 -17.07
CA ILE A 30 24.57 21.62 -16.41
C ILE A 30 23.18 22.27 -16.57
N GLY A 31 22.47 22.45 -15.44
CA GLY A 31 21.11 22.99 -15.39
C GLY A 31 20.01 21.99 -15.00
N ALA A 32 20.31 20.69 -14.96
CA ALA A 32 19.38 19.69 -14.45
C ALA A 32 19.41 19.68 -12.91
N GLY A 33 18.32 20.11 -12.28
CA GLY A 33 18.09 20.02 -10.84
C GLY A 33 16.90 19.14 -10.53
N CYS A 34 17.00 18.31 -9.50
CA CYS A 34 15.83 17.60 -8.97
C CYS A 34 14.87 18.60 -8.34
N ALA A 35 13.62 18.64 -8.81
CA ALA A 35 12.55 19.39 -8.17
C ALA A 35 11.52 18.39 -7.64
N THR A 36 11.18 18.50 -6.36
CA THR A 36 10.07 17.75 -5.77
C THR A 36 8.77 18.49 -6.09
N ALA A 37 7.87 17.83 -6.82
CA ALA A 37 6.53 18.38 -7.02
C ALA A 37 5.79 18.46 -5.67
N PRO A 38 5.09 19.56 -5.37
CA PRO A 38 4.27 19.64 -4.18
C PRO A 38 3.12 18.62 -4.30
N ILE A 39 3.09 17.63 -3.42
CA ILE A 39 1.93 16.72 -3.33
C ILE A 39 0.80 17.46 -2.62
N ARG A 40 -0.28 17.76 -3.36
CA ARG A 40 -1.50 18.32 -2.77
C ARG A 40 -2.14 17.25 -1.89
N ARG A 41 -2.05 17.41 -0.56
CA ARG A 41 -2.85 16.60 0.37
C ARG A 41 -4.29 17.08 0.27
N VAL A 42 -5.08 16.39 -0.55
CA VAL A 42 -6.54 16.58 -0.54
C VAL A 42 -7.05 15.80 0.67
N SER A 43 -7.57 16.51 1.67
CA SER A 43 -8.30 15.85 2.74
C SER A 43 -9.61 15.32 2.15
N PRO A 44 -9.96 14.03 2.36
CA PRO A 44 -11.24 13.52 1.92
C PRO A 44 -12.38 14.37 2.50
N PRO A 45 -13.44 14.68 1.72
CA PRO A 45 -14.63 15.32 2.26
C PRO A 45 -15.25 14.44 3.35
N ASP A 46 -15.88 15.08 4.34
CA ASP A 46 -16.67 14.37 5.34
C ASP A 46 -17.71 13.49 4.61
N PRO A 47 -17.72 12.17 4.84
CA PRO A 47 -18.64 11.27 4.16
C PRO A 47 -20.11 11.56 4.54
N GLY A 48 -20.36 12.30 5.63
CA GLY A 48 -21.69 12.66 6.09
C GLY A 48 -22.36 11.49 6.85
N PRO A 49 -23.66 11.62 7.17
CA PRO A 49 -24.38 10.57 7.88
C PRO A 49 -24.37 9.27 7.07
N PRO A 50 -24.21 8.11 7.71
CA PRO A 50 -24.23 6.83 7.03
C PRO A 50 -25.66 6.55 6.48
N PRO A 51 -25.81 6.10 5.22
CA PRO A 51 -27.11 5.73 4.66
C PRO A 51 -27.69 4.42 5.23
N VAL A 52 -26.85 3.56 5.82
CA VAL A 52 -27.24 2.29 6.45
C VAL A 52 -26.46 2.09 7.75
N ASP A 53 -27.05 1.36 8.68
CA ASP A 53 -26.43 1.07 9.96
C ASP A 53 -25.56 -0.19 9.91
N ILE A 54 -24.56 -0.27 10.79
CA ILE A 54 -23.76 -1.48 10.97
C ILE A 54 -24.62 -2.53 11.71
N GLY A 55 -24.61 -3.77 11.21
CA GLY A 55 -25.47 -4.86 11.66
C GLY A 55 -26.82 -4.93 10.93
N GLU A 56 -27.13 -3.96 10.07
CA GLU A 56 -28.33 -3.99 9.24
C GLU A 56 -28.25 -5.12 8.19
N ILE A 57 -29.37 -5.80 7.93
CA ILE A 57 -29.47 -6.80 6.86
C ILE A 57 -29.99 -6.12 5.59
N LEU A 58 -29.16 -6.09 4.54
CA LEU A 58 -29.52 -5.43 3.28
C LEU A 58 -30.49 -6.27 2.44
N ASP A 59 -31.47 -5.60 1.84
CA ASP A 59 -32.33 -6.18 0.81
C ASP A 59 -31.51 -6.61 -0.41
N ARG A 60 -31.67 -7.88 -0.83
CA ARG A 60 -30.99 -8.40 -2.02
C ARG A 60 -31.48 -7.68 -3.28
N GLY A 61 -30.55 -7.33 -4.17
CA GLY A 61 -30.82 -6.69 -5.46
C GLY A 61 -31.08 -5.18 -5.39
N ARG A 62 -31.19 -4.59 -4.20
CA ARG A 62 -31.36 -3.14 -4.04
C ARG A 62 -30.06 -2.36 -4.24
N TYR A 63 -28.94 -2.94 -3.82
CA TYR A 63 -27.62 -2.31 -3.83
C TYR A 63 -26.66 -3.02 -4.78
N SER A 64 -25.66 -2.29 -5.26
CA SER A 64 -24.69 -2.81 -6.22
C SER A 64 -23.42 -3.27 -5.51
N MET A 65 -23.00 -4.51 -5.79
CA MET A 65 -21.72 -5.03 -5.32
C MET A 65 -20.56 -4.35 -6.08
N LEU A 66 -19.51 -3.98 -5.35
CA LEU A 66 -18.32 -3.37 -5.91
C LEU A 66 -17.35 -4.46 -6.41
N MET A 67 -17.34 -4.70 -7.72
CA MET A 67 -16.58 -5.80 -8.32
C MET A 67 -15.06 -5.61 -8.30
N ASN A 68 -14.56 -4.38 -8.49
CA ASN A 68 -13.14 -4.11 -8.62
C ASN A 68 -12.61 -3.31 -7.42
N ALA A 69 -12.65 -3.92 -6.24
CA ALA A 69 -12.22 -3.27 -5.00
C ALA A 69 -10.76 -2.80 -5.04
N GLY A 70 -9.86 -3.58 -5.66
CA GLY A 70 -8.45 -3.26 -5.77
C GLY A 70 -8.15 -1.97 -6.55
N TYR A 71 -9.00 -1.60 -7.51
CA TYR A 71 -8.90 -0.31 -8.21
C TYR A 71 -9.03 0.89 -7.26
N TYR A 72 -9.81 0.74 -6.17
CA TYR A 72 -9.98 1.76 -5.13
C TYR A 72 -8.96 1.63 -4.00
N GLY A 73 -7.92 0.80 -4.19
CA GLY A 73 -6.93 0.51 -3.16
C GLY A 73 -7.50 -0.25 -1.96
N LEU A 74 -8.71 -0.82 -2.07
CA LEU A 74 -9.29 -1.62 -1.00
C LEU A 74 -8.70 -3.05 -1.01
N PRO A 75 -8.53 -3.68 0.16
CA PRO A 75 -8.09 -5.07 0.24
C PRO A 75 -9.10 -5.97 -0.44
N LEU A 76 -8.64 -7.07 -1.05
CA LEU A 76 -9.52 -8.02 -1.71
C LEU A 76 -10.51 -8.65 -0.72
N PRO A 77 -11.77 -8.91 -1.13
CA PRO A 77 -12.74 -9.67 -0.36
C PRO A 77 -12.16 -10.98 0.19
N GLN A 78 -12.29 -11.18 1.50
CA GLN A 78 -11.83 -12.37 2.23
C GLN A 78 -12.96 -12.85 3.16
N ASP A 79 -12.83 -14.04 3.74
CA ASP A 79 -13.72 -14.54 4.79
C ASP A 79 -15.24 -14.47 4.50
N GLY A 80 -15.64 -14.49 3.23
CA GLY A 80 -17.05 -14.48 2.80
C GLY A 80 -17.72 -13.11 2.77
N TRP A 81 -17.04 -12.04 3.16
CA TRP A 81 -17.54 -10.67 3.00
C TRP A 81 -17.18 -10.10 1.63
N VAL A 82 -17.99 -9.17 1.15
CA VAL A 82 -17.81 -8.45 -0.13
C VAL A 82 -18.09 -6.96 0.05
N TYR A 83 -17.67 -6.14 -0.91
CA TYR A 83 -17.99 -4.72 -0.87
C TYR A 83 -19.30 -4.41 -1.58
N PHE A 84 -20.13 -3.58 -0.96
CA PHE A 84 -21.29 -2.96 -1.60
C PHE A 84 -21.10 -1.45 -1.68
N ARG A 85 -21.54 -0.87 -2.80
CA ARG A 85 -21.68 0.58 -2.93
C ARG A 85 -23.13 0.95 -2.63
N ILE A 86 -23.31 1.78 -1.60
CA ILE A 86 -24.60 2.30 -1.16
C ILE A 86 -24.50 3.82 -1.24
N GLU A 87 -25.19 4.39 -2.23
CA GLU A 87 -25.06 5.81 -2.57
C GLU A 87 -23.60 6.22 -2.87
N ARG A 88 -23.00 7.03 -1.98
CA ARG A 88 -21.61 7.48 -2.07
C ARG A 88 -20.64 6.64 -1.24
N ASP A 89 -21.17 5.73 -0.44
CA ASP A 89 -20.41 4.98 0.52
C ASP A 89 -20.11 3.56 0.07
N ILE A 90 -19.04 3.02 0.64
CA ILE A 90 -18.61 1.65 0.44
C ILE A 90 -18.72 0.93 1.78
N TYR A 91 -19.40 -0.22 1.78
CA TYR A 91 -19.59 -1.05 2.96
C TYR A 91 -19.02 -2.44 2.73
N ARG A 92 -18.45 -3.05 3.78
CA ARG A 92 -18.20 -4.49 3.84
C ARG A 92 -19.48 -5.17 4.31
N VAL A 93 -19.90 -6.19 3.60
CA VAL A 93 -21.17 -6.90 3.82
C VAL A 93 -20.89 -8.39 3.76
N ASP A 94 -21.38 -9.16 4.73
CA ASP A 94 -21.35 -10.62 4.65
C ASP A 94 -22.25 -11.07 3.49
N TYR A 95 -21.69 -11.80 2.51
CA TYR A 95 -22.44 -12.13 1.31
C TYR A 95 -23.56 -13.17 1.54
N ARG A 96 -23.43 -13.98 2.59
CA ARG A 96 -24.40 -15.03 2.92
C ARG A 96 -25.59 -14.45 3.66
N THR A 97 -25.36 -13.63 4.69
CA THR A 97 -26.41 -13.05 5.53
C THR A 97 -26.92 -11.71 5.02
N MET A 98 -26.15 -11.03 4.15
CA MET A 98 -26.36 -9.63 3.74
C MET A 98 -26.20 -8.62 4.89
N GLU A 99 -25.54 -9.00 5.98
CA GLU A 99 -25.29 -8.13 7.12
C GLU A 99 -24.18 -7.11 6.83
N VAL A 100 -24.44 -5.84 7.14
CA VAL A 100 -23.46 -4.76 7.06
C VAL A 100 -22.46 -4.90 8.19
N LEU A 101 -21.19 -5.11 7.85
CA LEU A 101 -20.11 -5.33 8.81
C LEU A 101 -19.37 -4.02 9.14
N GLU A 102 -19.08 -3.21 8.12
CA GLU A 102 -18.23 -2.01 8.29
C GLU A 102 -18.44 -0.99 7.16
N ARG A 103 -18.29 0.30 7.46
CA ARG A 103 -18.22 1.40 6.48
C ARG A 103 -16.77 1.64 6.03
N ALA A 104 -16.42 1.19 4.83
CA ALA A 104 -15.07 1.26 4.26
C ALA A 104 -14.79 2.52 3.40
N THR A 105 -15.72 3.49 3.32
CA THR A 105 -15.53 4.73 2.53
C THR A 105 -14.23 5.46 2.86
N ALA A 106 -13.91 5.58 4.15
CA ALA A 106 -12.70 6.28 4.60
C ALA A 106 -11.41 5.53 4.22
N GLU A 107 -11.44 4.20 4.16
CA GLU A 107 -10.31 3.39 3.71
C GLU A 107 -10.05 3.61 2.22
N ALA A 108 -11.10 3.52 1.40
CA ALA A 108 -11.00 3.80 -0.04
C ALA A 108 -10.45 5.22 -0.31
N ALA A 109 -10.92 6.22 0.44
CA ALA A 109 -10.48 7.59 0.26
C ALA A 109 -9.00 7.81 0.63
N ARG A 110 -8.47 7.07 1.62
CA ARG A 110 -7.05 7.14 2.00
C ARG A 110 -6.14 6.44 0.99
N ASN A 111 -6.64 5.41 0.33
CA ASN A 111 -5.86 4.60 -0.59
C ASN A 111 -5.94 5.09 -2.05
N TRP A 112 -6.76 6.13 -2.29
CA TRP A 112 -6.92 6.73 -3.61
C TRP A 112 -5.65 7.48 -4.05
N PRO A 113 -5.08 7.19 -5.24
CA PRO A 113 -3.88 7.82 -5.76
C PRO A 113 -4.07 9.26 -6.24
#